data_AF-A0A4W3IHP8-F1
#
_entry.id   AF-A0A4W3IHP8-F1
#
_cell.length_a   1.000
_cell.length_b   1.000
_cell.length_c   1.000
_cell.angle_alpha   90.00
_cell.angle_beta   90.00
_cell.angle_gamma   90.00
#
_symmetry.space_group_name_H-M   'P 1'
#
loop_
_entity.id
_entity.type
_entity.pdbx_description
1 polymer ?
#
loop_
_entity_poly.entity_id
_entity_poly.type
_entity_poly.pdbx_seq_one_letter_code
_entity_poly.pdbx_strand_id
1 'polypeptide(L)' 'MSLLCVRVKKASLSGPADKFNTYVTLKVQNVKSTTIAVRGDQPGWEQDFML' A
#
# COMPACT_ATOMS: atom_id res chain seq x y z
N MET A 1 -6.80 23.02 9.60
CA MET A 1 -6.99 21.75 8.87
C MET A 1 -5.91 20.80 9.34
N SER A 2 -6.26 19.61 9.85
CA SER A 2 -5.28 18.59 10.20
C SER A 2 -4.84 17.85 8.94
N LEU A 3 -3.54 17.81 8.65
CA LEU A 3 -2.96 16.96 7.61
C LEU A 3 -2.90 15.52 8.15
N LEU A 4 -3.41 14.54 7.40
CA LEU A 4 -3.22 13.13 7.70
C LEU A 4 -2.02 12.61 6.91
N CYS A 5 -0.95 12.25 7.61
CA CYS A 5 0.21 11.61 7.00
C CYS A 5 0.17 10.10 7.25
N VAL A 6 0.09 9.30 6.19
CA VAL A 6 0.10 7.83 6.27
C VAL A 6 1.27 7.27 5.48
N ARG A 7 2.11 6.48 6.13
CA ARG A 7 3.21 5.76 5.48
C ARG A 7 2.87 4.29 5.28
N VAL A 8 2.87 3.84 4.03
CA VAL A 8 2.74 2.42 3.67
C VAL A 8 4.13 1.88 3.34
N LYS A 9 4.70 1.09 4.25
CA LYS A 9 6.06 0.54 4.09
C LYS A 9 6.09 -0.78 3.34
N LYS A 10 5.58 -1.84 3.97
CA LYS A 10 5.63 -3.21 3.47
C LYS A 10 4.52 -4.07 4.07
N ALA A 11 4.29 -5.24 3.47
CA ALA A 11 3.44 -6.28 4.03
C ALA A 11 4.16 -7.63 3.99
N SER A 12 3.61 -8.61 4.72
CA SER A 12 4.02 -10.02 4.65
C SER A 12 2.77 -10.85 4.41
N LEU A 13 2.75 -11.59 3.32
CA LEU A 13 1.66 -12.47 2.91
C LEU A 13 2.09 -13.92 3.15
N SER A 14 1.17 -14.76 3.59
CA SER A 14 1.43 -16.19 3.79
C SER A 14 0.96 -16.98 2.57
N GLY A 15 1.88 -17.66 1.89
CA GLY A 15 1.59 -18.54 0.74
C GLY A 15 2.63 -18.44 -0.38
N PRO A 16 2.35 -19.06 -1.55
CA PRO A 16 3.28 -19.06 -2.68
C PRO A 16 3.48 -17.66 -3.27
N ALA A 17 4.72 -17.16 -3.25
CA ALA A 17 5.09 -15.81 -3.67
C ALA A 17 4.75 -15.51 -5.15
N ASP A 18 4.77 -16.53 -6.00
CA ASP A 18 4.42 -16.48 -7.43
C ASP A 18 2.95 -16.12 -7.67
N LYS A 19 2.08 -16.33 -6.68
CA LYS A 19 0.65 -16.02 -6.78
C LYS A 19 0.29 -14.62 -6.31
N PHE A 20 1.23 -13.90 -5.70
CA PHE A 20 0.96 -12.60 -5.11
C PHE A 20 1.36 -11.45 -6.04
N ASN A 21 0.39 -10.57 -6.27
CA ASN A 21 0.55 -9.29 -6.95
C ASN A 21 -0.33 -8.26 -6.26
N THR A 22 0.23 -7.51 -5.32
CA THR A 22 -0.51 -6.76 -4.31
C THR A 22 -0.26 -5.27 -4.43
N TYR A 23 -1.28 -4.47 -4.15
CA TYR A 23 -1.19 -3.01 -4.03
C TYR A 23 -2.03 -2.57 -2.83
N VAL A 24 -1.78 -1.34 -2.35
CA VAL A 24 -2.53 -0.74 -1.26
C VAL A 24 -3.32 0.44 -1.78
N THR A 25 -4.55 0.58 -1.32
CA THR A 25 -5.41 1.74 -1.60
C THR A 25 -5.76 2.42 -0.29
N LEU A 26 -5.51 3.72 -0.21
CA LEU A 26 -5.96 4.60 0.86
C LEU A 26 -7.13 5.44 0.36
N LYS A 27 -8.25 5.39 1.08
CA LYS A 27 -9.44 6.20 0.77
C LYS A 27 -9.88 6.97 2.01
N VAL A 28 -9.87 8.29 1.91
CA VAL A 28 -10.36 9.21 2.94
C VAL A 28 -11.46 10.04 2.32
N GLN A 29 -12.69 9.86 2.79
CA GLN A 29 -13.88 10.48 2.22
C GLN A 29 -13.96 10.27 0.69
N ASN A 30 -13.70 11.33 -0.09
CA ASN A 30 -13.76 11.36 -1.55
C ASN A 30 -12.38 11.27 -2.22
N VAL A 31 -11.30 11.27 -1.45
CA VAL A 31 -9.92 11.17 -1.97
C VAL A 31 -9.48 9.70 -1.93
N LYS A 32 -8.94 9.21 -3.05
CA LYS A 32 -8.41 7.85 -3.19
C LYS A 32 -6.99 7.91 -3.75
N SER A 33 -6.06 7.25 -3.09
CA SER A 33 -4.68 7.08 -3.54
C SER A 33 -4.30 5.61 -3.53
N THR A 34 -3.55 5.17 -4.54
CA THR A 34 -3.19 3.76 -4.74
C THR A 34 -1.69 3.64 -4.95
N THR A 35 -1.07 2.62 -4.36
CA THR A 35 0.34 2.29 -4.62
C THR A 35 0.50 1.48 -5.91
N ILE A 36 1.73 1.30 -6.38
CA ILE A 36 2.02 0.35 -7.46
C ILE A 36 1.76 -1.09 -7.01
N ALA A 37 1.43 -1.97 -7.96
CA ALA A 37 1.36 -3.39 -7.69
C ALA A 37 2.78 -3.97 -7.58
N VAL A 38 3.04 -4.72 -6.51
CA VAL A 38 4.32 -5.38 -6.23
C VAL A 38 4.06 -6.87 -6.09
N ARG A 39 4.89 -7.67 -6.77
CA ARG A 39 4.80 -9.13 -6.71
C ARG A 39 5.61 -9.70 -5.55
N GLY A 40 5.20 -10.88 -5.09
CA GLY A 40 5.87 -11.61 -4.02
C GLY A 40 5.11 -11.58 -2.69
N ASP A 41 5.58 -12.40 -1.76
CA ASP A 41 5.03 -12.57 -0.41
C ASP A 41 5.46 -11.45 0.54
N GLN A 42 6.54 -10.72 0.23
CA GLN A 42 7.02 -9.58 1.01
C GLN A 42 7.03 -8.28 0.19
N PRO A 43 5.87 -7.76 -0.25
CA PRO A 43 5.82 -6.53 -1.03
C PRO A 43 6.22 -5.31 -0.19
N GLY A 44 7.05 -4.44 -0.77
CA GLY A 44 7.46 -3.15 -0.22
C GLY A 44 7.05 -2.00 -1.14
N TRP A 45 6.47 -0.95 -0.56
CA TRP A 45 6.05 0.27 -1.27
C TRP A 45 6.79 1.52 -0.80
N GLU A 46 7.13 1.60 0.49
CA GLU A 46 7.79 2.77 1.11
C GLU A 46 7.20 4.11 0.64
N GLN A 47 5.86 4.19 0.61
CA GLN A 47 5.13 5.34 0.06
C GLN A 47 4.48 6.15 1.18
N ASP A 48 4.73 7.45 1.16
CA ASP A 48 4.07 8.43 2.02
C ASP A 48 2.85 9.04 1.30
N PHE A 49 1.72 9.09 2.00
CA PHE A 49 0.49 9.73 1.57
C PHE A 49 0.18 10.90 2.50
N MET A 50 -0.07 12.07 1.91
CA MET A 50 -0.55 13.26 2.60
C MET A 50 -1.99 13.49 2.15
N LEU A 51 -2.94 13.29 3.07
CA LEU A 51 -4.38 13.33 2.83
C LEU A 51 -5.07 14.39 3.69
#